data_AF-A0A972TBP1-F1
#
_entry.id   AF-A0A972TBP1-F1
#
_cell.length_a   1.000
_cell.length_b   1.000
_cell.length_c   1.000
_cell.angle_alpha   90.00
_cell.angle_beta   90.00
_cell.angle_gamma   90.00
#
_symmetry.space_group_name_H-M   'P 1'
#
loop_
_entity.id
_entity.type
_entity.pdbx_description
1 polymer ?
#
loop_
_entity_poly.entity_id
_entity_poly.type
_entity_poly.pdbx_seq_one_letter_code
_entity_poly.pdbx_strand_id
1 'polypeptide(L)'
;MLKKFLVLSLIITFSALPLMAAESEPSNTVGFISFESAEGAWVPFAFPFSYYTDGHVYTTTLGECLGGNWFEGTLGTGDRIWDQNLMGYVFNFNGNWVGAFTDITPGRAYWAYVIPGNPTVTGVTAGEVDMNPLNMGTMESGLYNPVGLREPGAVMLGNSNLLESGFTGGSLGSSDRIWDQNLMGYSFYLIPPGTWVGGLVTPGLEGGHALWVQVLPGNPSFEWTYIPLGNVGPSPESIIITPEIEKPVPVNTDPNRVLRKVGTAPASGTD
;
A
#
# COMPACT_ATOMS: atom_id res chain seq x y z
N MET A 1 -57.36 -27.12 -25.28
CA MET A 1 -57.17 -26.02 -24.31
C MET A 1 -55.99 -26.24 -23.35
N LEU A 2 -55.70 -27.46 -22.92
CA LEU A 2 -54.62 -27.79 -21.97
C LEU A 2 -53.20 -27.33 -22.39
N LYS A 3 -52.87 -27.40 -23.69
CA LYS A 3 -51.55 -26.95 -24.21
C LYS A 3 -51.31 -25.45 -24.06
N LYS A 4 -52.35 -24.62 -24.15
CA LYS A 4 -52.23 -23.15 -23.99
C LYS A 4 -52.00 -22.76 -22.52
N PHE A 5 -52.60 -23.52 -21.59
CA PHE A 5 -52.38 -23.35 -20.15
C PHE A 5 -50.96 -23.72 -19.73
N LEU A 6 -50.42 -24.81 -20.29
CA LEU A 6 -49.07 -25.28 -19.96
C LEU A 6 -47.98 -24.31 -20.45
N VAL A 7 -48.15 -23.72 -21.63
CA VAL A 7 -47.23 -22.69 -22.16
C VAL A 7 -47.32 -21.41 -21.34
N LEU A 8 -48.52 -21.01 -20.90
CA LEU A 8 -48.71 -19.80 -20.08
C LEU A 8 -48.12 -19.99 -18.67
N SER A 9 -48.29 -21.16 -18.05
CA SER A 9 -47.64 -21.50 -16.77
C SER A 9 -46.11 -21.55 -16.90
N LEU A 10 -45.56 -22.05 -18.01
CA LEU A 10 -44.11 -22.09 -18.22
C LEU A 10 -43.51 -20.69 -18.39
N ILE A 11 -44.20 -19.79 -19.10
CA ILE A 11 -43.76 -18.39 -19.28
C ILE A 11 -43.79 -17.64 -17.94
N ILE A 12 -44.84 -17.82 -17.13
CA ILE A 12 -44.93 -17.18 -15.81
C ILE A 12 -43.83 -17.68 -14.87
N THR A 13 -43.47 -18.97 -14.95
CA THR A 13 -42.40 -19.56 -14.11
C THR A 13 -41.00 -19.04 -14.51
N PHE A 14 -40.76 -18.79 -15.80
CA PHE A 14 -39.50 -18.19 -16.28
C PHE A 14 -39.41 -16.68 -16.08
N SER A 15 -40.54 -15.95 -16.02
CA SER A 15 -40.56 -14.51 -15.75
C SER A 15 -40.57 -14.15 -14.26
N ALA A 16 -40.83 -15.11 -13.37
CA ALA A 16 -40.89 -14.92 -11.92
C ALA A 16 -39.59 -15.28 -11.19
N LEU A 17 -38.56 -15.76 -11.91
CA LEU A 17 -37.20 -15.73 -11.41
C LEU A 17 -36.67 -14.34 -11.74
N PRO A 18 -36.61 -13.38 -10.80
CA PRO A 18 -35.65 -12.31 -10.98
C PRO A 18 -34.32 -13.02 -11.19
N LEU A 19 -33.75 -12.90 -12.39
CA LEU A 19 -32.30 -12.93 -12.48
C LEU A 19 -31.89 -11.83 -11.51
N MET A 20 -31.54 -12.21 -10.28
CA MET A 20 -30.65 -11.42 -9.49
C MET A 20 -29.35 -11.43 -10.28
N ALA A 21 -29.25 -10.50 -11.23
CA ALA A 21 -27.99 -9.84 -11.44
C ALA A 21 -27.60 -9.39 -10.03
N ALA A 22 -26.69 -10.14 -9.41
CA ALA A 22 -25.92 -9.57 -8.34
C ALA A 22 -25.35 -8.30 -8.95
N GLU A 23 -25.89 -7.15 -8.52
CA GLU A 23 -25.22 -5.89 -8.79
C GLU A 23 -23.80 -6.13 -8.31
N SER A 24 -22.83 -6.03 -9.23
CA SER A 24 -21.44 -6.05 -8.81
C SER A 24 -21.34 -4.98 -7.75
N GLU A 25 -20.88 -5.35 -6.55
CA GLU A 25 -20.60 -4.39 -5.50
C GLU A 25 -19.83 -3.22 -6.13
N PRO A 26 -20.09 -1.96 -5.70
CA PRO A 26 -19.41 -0.80 -6.27
C PRO A 26 -17.92 -1.12 -6.38
N SER A 27 -17.39 -1.03 -7.60
CA SER A 27 -15.99 -1.32 -7.89
C SER A 27 -15.14 -0.61 -6.84
N ASN A 28 -14.50 -1.37 -5.96
CA ASN A 28 -13.65 -0.81 -4.92
C ASN A 28 -12.62 0.10 -5.60
N THR A 29 -12.36 1.27 -5.02
CA THR A 29 -11.37 2.20 -5.55
C THR A 29 -10.03 1.47 -5.55
N VAL A 30 -9.46 1.22 -6.73
CA VAL A 30 -8.12 0.64 -6.86
C VAL A 30 -7.13 1.79 -6.95
N GLY A 31 -6.08 1.75 -6.14
CA GLY A 31 -4.94 2.65 -6.27
C GLY A 31 -3.67 1.89 -6.64
N PHE A 32 -2.69 2.67 -7.11
CA PHE A 32 -1.36 2.19 -7.51
C PHE A 32 -0.31 3.10 -6.94
N ILE A 33 0.77 2.53 -6.41
CA ILE A 33 1.95 3.28 -5.95
C ILE A 33 3.19 2.55 -6.45
N SER A 34 4.16 3.33 -6.91
CA SER A 34 5.49 2.85 -7.26
C SER A 34 6.54 3.67 -6.54
N PHE A 35 7.63 3.02 -6.17
CA PHE A 35 8.84 3.70 -5.71
C PHE A 35 10.06 3.03 -6.33
N GLU A 36 11.16 3.77 -6.42
CA GLU A 36 12.43 3.26 -6.93
C GLU A 36 13.46 3.25 -5.81
N SER A 37 14.15 2.13 -5.64
CA SER A 37 15.26 1.96 -4.70
C SER A 37 16.54 1.70 -5.48
N ALA A 38 17.42 2.70 -5.49
CA ALA A 38 18.77 2.56 -6.01
C ALA A 38 19.64 1.77 -5.02
N GLU A 39 20.67 1.12 -5.54
CA GLU A 39 21.63 0.39 -4.72
C GLU A 39 22.31 1.28 -3.66
N GLY A 40 22.55 0.71 -2.49
CA GLY A 40 23.30 1.34 -1.41
C GLY A 40 22.57 2.46 -0.67
N ALA A 41 21.31 2.76 -1.00
CA ALA A 41 20.51 3.78 -0.34
C ALA A 41 19.24 3.19 0.31
N TRP A 42 18.91 3.68 1.51
CA TRP A 42 17.61 3.40 2.13
C TRP A 42 16.58 4.37 1.56
N VAL A 43 15.51 3.83 0.99
CA VAL A 43 14.42 4.61 0.40
C VAL A 43 13.14 4.41 1.22
N PRO A 44 12.55 5.50 1.75
CA PRO A 44 11.29 5.45 2.49
C PRO A 44 10.08 5.19 1.60
N PHE A 45 9.12 4.47 2.16
CA PHE A 45 7.84 4.23 1.52
C PHE A 45 6.79 3.75 2.53
N ALA A 46 5.53 3.83 2.15
CA ALA A 46 4.38 3.34 2.90
C ALA A 46 3.40 2.61 1.97
N PHE A 47 2.50 1.83 2.58
CA PHE A 47 1.44 1.14 1.84
C PHE A 47 0.07 1.63 2.26
N PRO A 48 -0.75 2.12 1.31
CA PRO A 48 -2.10 2.53 1.62
C PRO A 48 -3.15 1.44 1.39
N PHE A 49 -2.79 0.34 0.73
CA PHE A 49 -3.78 -0.59 0.17
C PHE A 49 -4.11 -1.75 1.09
N SER A 50 -5.35 -2.18 1.01
CA SER A 50 -5.77 -3.50 1.45
C SER A 50 -6.04 -4.36 0.24
N TYR A 51 -5.75 -5.65 0.39
CA TYR A 51 -5.94 -6.62 -0.67
C TYR A 51 -7.12 -7.49 -0.28
N TYR A 52 -8.07 -7.64 -1.20
CA TYR A 52 -9.25 -8.46 -1.00
C TYR A 52 -9.20 -9.63 -1.95
N THR A 53 -9.40 -10.83 -1.42
CA THR A 53 -9.67 -12.04 -2.21
C THR A 53 -10.66 -12.88 -1.44
N ASP A 54 -11.72 -13.34 -2.12
CA ASP A 54 -12.74 -14.24 -1.58
C ASP A 54 -13.33 -13.82 -0.21
N GLY A 55 -13.74 -12.55 -0.10
CA GLY A 55 -14.46 -12.04 1.08
C GLY A 55 -13.62 -11.85 2.34
N HIS A 56 -12.28 -11.84 2.22
CA HIS A 56 -11.36 -11.62 3.33
C HIS A 56 -10.38 -10.47 3.03
N VAL A 57 -10.11 -9.63 4.04
CA VAL A 57 -8.98 -8.69 4.05
C VAL A 57 -7.71 -9.52 4.19
N TYR A 58 -6.90 -9.56 3.13
CA TYR A 58 -5.64 -10.30 3.10
C TYR A 58 -4.52 -9.38 3.60
N THR A 59 -3.78 -9.81 4.63
CA THR A 59 -2.42 -9.30 4.88
C THR A 59 -1.56 -9.78 3.72
N THR A 60 -1.18 -8.87 2.84
CA THR A 60 -0.40 -9.25 1.66
C THR A 60 1.03 -9.49 2.07
N THR A 61 1.53 -10.66 1.66
CA THR A 61 2.92 -11.01 1.93
C THR A 61 3.82 -10.02 1.21
N LEU A 62 4.99 -9.74 1.78
CA LEU A 62 5.98 -8.86 1.15
C LEU A 62 6.25 -9.19 -0.33
N GLY A 63 6.29 -10.49 -0.67
CA GLY A 63 6.57 -10.95 -2.03
C GLY A 63 5.47 -10.60 -3.04
N GLU A 64 4.21 -10.63 -2.61
CA GLU A 64 3.06 -10.24 -3.45
C GLU A 64 2.97 -8.72 -3.60
N CYS A 65 3.30 -7.98 -2.53
CA CYS A 65 3.22 -6.51 -2.49
C CYS A 65 4.30 -5.78 -3.31
N LEU A 66 5.50 -6.36 -3.40
CA LEU A 66 6.69 -5.66 -3.90
C LEU A 66 7.15 -6.12 -5.29
N GLY A 67 6.51 -7.15 -5.84
CA GLY A 67 6.90 -7.76 -7.10
C GLY A 67 8.18 -8.61 -7.03
N GLY A 68 8.62 -9.12 -8.18
CA GLY A 68 9.69 -10.13 -8.27
C GLY A 68 11.10 -9.62 -8.59
N ASN A 69 11.33 -8.31 -8.63
CA ASN A 69 12.60 -7.74 -9.11
C ASN A 69 13.69 -7.57 -8.02
N TRP A 70 13.48 -8.17 -6.84
CA TRP A 70 14.38 -8.04 -5.69
C TRP A 70 15.43 -9.13 -5.69
N PHE A 71 16.66 -8.77 -5.36
CA PHE A 71 17.80 -9.68 -5.41
C PHE A 71 17.91 -10.51 -4.14
N GLU A 72 18.01 -11.81 -4.36
CA GLU A 72 18.16 -12.81 -3.31
C GLU A 72 19.58 -12.81 -2.75
N GLY A 73 19.69 -13.02 -1.44
CA GLY A 73 20.96 -13.21 -0.77
C GLY A 73 20.79 -13.65 0.67
N THR A 74 21.89 -13.78 1.39
CA THR A 74 21.88 -14.15 2.81
C THR A 74 21.63 -12.93 3.68
N LEU A 75 21.57 -13.15 4.99
CA LEU A 75 21.73 -12.07 5.97
C LEU A 75 23.03 -11.33 5.67
N GLY A 76 22.92 -10.09 5.19
CA GLY A 76 24.07 -9.28 4.77
C GLY A 76 24.15 -8.97 3.29
N THR A 77 23.61 -9.82 2.40
CA THR A 77 23.79 -9.71 0.95
C THR A 77 22.50 -9.70 0.14
N GLY A 78 21.36 -10.06 0.73
CA GLY A 78 20.05 -9.89 0.10
C GLY A 78 19.48 -8.48 0.30
N ASP A 79 18.67 -8.04 -0.66
CA ASP A 79 17.91 -6.79 -0.55
C ASP A 79 16.99 -6.84 0.67
N ARG A 80 16.69 -5.67 1.25
CA ARG A 80 16.07 -5.57 2.58
C ARG A 80 14.89 -4.62 2.61
N ILE A 81 13.92 -4.97 3.43
CA ILE A 81 12.86 -4.05 3.87
C ILE A 81 12.91 -3.95 5.38
N TRP A 82 12.86 -2.73 5.90
CA TRP A 82 12.83 -2.43 7.33
C TRP A 82 11.48 -1.80 7.67
N ASP A 83 10.69 -2.43 8.55
CA ASP A 83 9.52 -1.84 9.20
C ASP A 83 9.99 -0.87 10.30
N GLN A 84 9.79 0.43 10.08
CA GLN A 84 10.23 1.48 11.01
C GLN A 84 9.46 1.41 12.34
N ASN A 85 8.20 0.97 12.31
CA ASN A 85 7.33 0.84 13.48
C ASN A 85 7.74 -0.35 14.36
N LEU A 86 8.12 -1.48 13.76
CA LEU A 86 8.59 -2.67 14.50
C LEU A 86 10.08 -2.61 14.87
N MET A 87 10.84 -1.69 14.28
CA MET A 87 12.30 -1.67 14.36
C MET A 87 12.94 -3.01 13.94
N GLY A 88 12.36 -3.67 12.95
CA GLY A 88 12.80 -4.98 12.46
C GLY A 88 12.90 -5.01 10.95
N TYR A 89 13.81 -5.82 10.41
CA TYR A 89 13.98 -5.97 8.97
C TYR A 89 13.77 -7.41 8.50
N VAL A 90 13.53 -7.53 7.20
CA VAL A 90 13.52 -8.75 6.41
C VAL A 90 14.54 -8.63 5.30
N PHE A 91 14.96 -9.76 4.76
CA PHE A 91 15.78 -9.82 3.55
C PHE A 91 15.23 -10.89 2.60
N ASN A 92 15.44 -10.68 1.30
CA ASN A 92 15.04 -11.65 0.29
C ASN A 92 16.07 -12.80 0.23
N PHE A 93 15.63 -14.03 0.46
CA PHE A 93 16.43 -15.25 0.44
C PHE A 93 15.67 -16.37 -0.27
N ASN A 94 16.23 -16.90 -1.35
CA ASN A 94 15.62 -17.97 -2.16
C ASN A 94 14.17 -17.64 -2.57
N GLY A 95 13.93 -16.42 -3.01
CA GLY A 95 12.64 -15.94 -3.49
C GLY A 95 11.61 -15.70 -2.38
N ASN A 96 12.04 -15.70 -1.12
CA ASN A 96 11.18 -15.49 0.04
C ASN A 96 11.75 -14.40 0.93
N TRP A 97 10.86 -13.58 1.49
CA TRP A 97 11.24 -12.62 2.52
C TRP A 97 11.32 -13.32 3.87
N VAL A 98 12.50 -13.25 4.50
CA VAL A 98 12.78 -13.88 5.79
C VAL A 98 13.26 -12.82 6.77
N GLY A 99 12.71 -12.82 7.99
CA GLY A 99 13.14 -11.91 9.04
C GLY A 99 12.07 -11.64 10.10
N ALA A 100 12.04 -10.41 10.57
CA ALA A 100 11.22 -9.99 11.71
C ALA A 100 9.69 -9.96 11.43
N PHE A 101 9.30 -9.94 10.16
CA PHE A 101 7.90 -9.94 9.71
C PHE A 101 7.79 -10.64 8.35
N THR A 102 6.57 -11.00 7.94
CA THR A 102 6.30 -11.58 6.62
C THR A 102 5.31 -10.76 5.80
N ASP A 103 4.61 -9.86 6.49
CA ASP A 103 3.45 -9.17 5.97
C ASP A 103 3.67 -7.66 6.04
N ILE A 104 3.10 -6.95 5.09
CA ILE A 104 3.06 -5.49 5.10
C ILE A 104 1.71 -5.02 5.65
N THR A 105 1.76 -4.02 6.52
CA THR A 105 0.59 -3.49 7.21
C THR A 105 0.32 -2.06 6.77
N PRO A 106 -0.89 -1.73 6.29
CA PRO A 106 -1.28 -0.35 6.03
C PRO A 106 -1.17 0.51 7.29
N GLY A 107 -0.82 1.78 7.14
CA GLY A 107 -0.58 2.67 8.29
C GLY A 107 0.88 2.76 8.73
N ARG A 108 1.74 1.83 8.27
CA ARG A 108 3.14 1.77 8.66
C ARG A 108 4.07 2.40 7.63
N ALA A 109 5.23 2.80 8.12
CA ALA A 109 6.32 3.31 7.32
C ALA A 109 7.46 2.29 7.25
N TYR A 110 8.05 2.17 6.06
CA TYR A 110 9.09 1.20 5.75
C TYR A 110 10.30 1.90 5.11
N TRP A 111 11.45 1.24 5.14
CA TRP A 111 12.58 1.56 4.27
C TRP A 111 12.95 0.36 3.40
N ALA A 112 13.15 0.59 2.12
CA ALA A 112 13.71 -0.37 1.18
C ALA A 112 15.21 -0.13 1.02
N TYR A 113 15.99 -1.20 0.89
CA TYR A 113 17.43 -1.13 0.64
C TYR A 113 17.85 -2.19 -0.36
N VAL A 114 18.31 -1.72 -1.50
CA VAL A 114 18.95 -2.56 -2.50
C VAL A 114 20.44 -2.66 -2.18
N ILE A 115 20.96 -3.87 -2.14
CA ILE A 115 22.36 -4.13 -1.79
C ILE A 115 23.30 -3.56 -2.87
N PRO A 116 24.44 -2.95 -2.49
CA PRO A 116 25.46 -2.53 -3.45
C PRO A 116 25.90 -3.67 -4.39
N GLY A 117 25.91 -3.39 -5.68
CA GLY A 117 26.17 -4.31 -6.78
C GLY A 117 24.92 -4.72 -7.56
N ASN A 118 23.73 -4.49 -7.01
CA ASN A 118 22.46 -4.85 -7.66
C ASN A 118 21.89 -3.65 -8.45
N PRO A 119 21.17 -3.88 -9.56
CA PRO A 119 20.47 -2.80 -10.27
C PRO A 119 19.36 -2.19 -9.42
N THR A 120 18.97 -0.96 -9.78
CA THR A 120 17.81 -0.28 -9.16
C THR A 120 16.56 -1.14 -9.28
N VAL A 121 15.81 -1.22 -8.18
CA VAL A 121 14.55 -1.97 -8.11
C VAL A 121 13.38 -1.01 -8.02
N THR A 122 12.35 -1.26 -8.83
CA THR A 122 11.06 -0.58 -8.70
C THR A 122 10.11 -1.48 -7.91
N GLY A 123 9.69 -1.02 -6.73
CA GLY A 123 8.58 -1.62 -6.01
C GLY A 123 7.27 -1.06 -6.55
N VAL A 124 6.33 -1.94 -6.90
CA VAL A 124 5.00 -1.55 -7.37
C VAL A 124 3.94 -2.28 -6.55
N THR A 125 3.00 -1.53 -6.02
CA THR A 125 1.89 -2.04 -5.20
C THR A 125 0.58 -1.51 -5.74
N ALA A 126 -0.44 -2.36 -5.72
CA ALA A 126 -1.77 -2.04 -6.21
C ALA A 126 -2.80 -2.78 -5.38
N GLY A 127 -3.88 -2.12 -5.00
CA GLY A 127 -4.93 -2.77 -4.24
C GLY A 127 -6.11 -1.85 -3.99
N GLU A 128 -7.03 -2.33 -3.19
CA GLU A 128 -8.23 -1.58 -2.85
C GLU A 128 -7.91 -0.54 -1.76
N VAL A 129 -8.48 0.64 -1.93
CA VAL A 129 -8.41 1.71 -0.95
C VAL A 129 -9.43 1.41 0.15
N ASP A 130 -8.88 0.92 1.25
CA ASP A 130 -9.49 0.83 2.58
C ASP A 130 -10.08 2.14 3.11
N MET A 131 -11.37 2.40 2.94
CA MET A 131 -12.01 3.65 3.39
C MET A 131 -12.34 3.73 4.88
N ASN A 132 -12.18 2.64 5.63
CA ASN A 132 -12.44 2.64 7.06
C ASN A 132 -11.36 3.43 7.82
N PRO A 133 -11.75 4.14 8.90
CA PRO A 133 -10.79 4.80 9.78
C PRO A 133 -9.70 3.84 10.26
N LEU A 134 -8.46 4.32 10.26
CA LEU A 134 -7.28 3.56 10.68
C LEU A 134 -6.70 4.18 11.94
N ASN A 135 -6.56 3.37 13.01
CA ASN A 135 -5.78 3.80 14.16
C ASN A 135 -4.28 3.68 13.83
N MET A 136 -3.59 4.82 13.82
CA MET A 136 -2.16 4.94 13.59
C MET A 136 -1.34 4.67 14.87
N GLY A 137 -2.02 4.49 16.00
CA GLY A 137 -1.46 4.24 17.31
C GLY A 137 -1.14 5.52 18.09
N THR A 138 -0.44 5.34 19.21
CA THR A 138 0.04 6.43 20.06
C THR A 138 1.19 7.16 19.38
N MET A 139 1.02 8.47 19.19
CA MET A 139 2.09 9.40 18.87
C MET A 139 2.77 9.79 20.19
N GLU A 140 3.92 9.18 20.48
CA GLU A 140 4.62 9.36 21.74
C GLU A 140 5.38 10.70 21.79
N SER A 141 5.23 11.40 22.92
CA SER A 141 5.94 12.64 23.23
C SER A 141 7.45 12.48 23.22
N GLY A 142 8.13 13.43 22.58
CA GLY A 142 9.59 13.47 22.49
C GLY A 142 10.20 12.57 21.43
N LEU A 143 9.38 11.86 20.65
CA LEU A 143 9.82 10.90 19.63
C LEU A 143 9.34 11.29 18.24
N TYR A 144 9.96 10.64 17.24
CA TYR A 144 9.46 10.60 15.87
C TYR A 144 8.67 9.31 15.70
N ASN A 145 7.39 9.44 15.35
CA ASN A 145 6.46 8.34 15.22
C ASN A 145 6.31 8.02 13.72
N PRO A 146 6.84 6.88 13.24
CA PRO A 146 6.74 6.50 11.83
C PRO A 146 5.31 6.11 11.46
N VAL A 147 4.82 6.63 10.35
CA VAL A 147 3.44 6.43 9.89
C VAL A 147 3.36 6.47 8.37
N GLY A 148 2.38 5.77 7.81
CA GLY A 148 2.09 5.77 6.38
C GLY A 148 0.61 6.01 6.14
N LEU A 149 0.23 6.97 5.29
CA LEU A 149 -1.19 7.24 5.06
C LEU A 149 -1.86 6.13 4.27
N ARG A 150 -3.14 5.89 4.58
CA ARG A 150 -4.01 4.96 3.87
C ARG A 150 -4.71 5.61 2.67
N GLU A 151 -3.91 6.28 1.84
CA GLU A 151 -4.39 6.99 0.66
C GLU A 151 -3.47 6.70 -0.54
N PRO A 152 -4.03 6.55 -1.75
CA PRO A 152 -3.23 6.46 -2.96
C PRO A 152 -2.79 7.83 -3.50
N GLY A 153 -3.35 8.92 -2.97
CA GLY A 153 -3.13 10.28 -3.45
C GLY A 153 -2.80 11.27 -2.33
N ALA A 154 -2.50 12.51 -2.70
CA ALA A 154 -2.13 13.55 -1.77
C ALA A 154 -3.29 14.00 -0.88
N VAL A 155 -3.00 14.22 0.41
CA VAL A 155 -3.95 14.70 1.42
C VAL A 155 -3.48 16.05 1.94
N MET A 156 -4.36 17.05 1.88
CA MET A 156 -4.06 18.35 2.49
C MET A 156 -3.95 18.20 4.01
N LEU A 157 -2.97 18.86 4.64
CA LEU A 157 -2.76 18.81 6.10
C LEU A 157 -4.02 19.18 6.91
N GLY A 158 -4.85 20.11 6.41
CA GLY A 158 -6.11 20.48 7.04
C GLY A 158 -7.14 19.34 7.11
N ASN A 159 -7.00 18.30 6.29
CA ASN A 159 -7.88 17.14 6.25
C ASN A 159 -7.24 15.89 6.90
N SER A 160 -6.04 16.04 7.48
CA SER A 160 -5.28 14.93 8.07
C SER A 160 -5.73 14.54 9.47
N ASN A 161 -6.74 15.23 10.03
CA ASN A 161 -7.29 15.12 11.38
C ASN A 161 -6.30 15.07 12.56
N LEU A 162 -5.07 15.53 12.36
CA LEU A 162 -4.02 15.58 13.37
C LEU A 162 -4.38 16.49 14.55
N LEU A 163 -4.92 17.69 14.28
CA LEU A 163 -5.26 18.67 15.32
C LEU A 163 -6.39 18.14 16.22
N GLU A 164 -7.41 17.55 15.61
CA GLU A 164 -8.52 16.91 16.31
C GLU A 164 -8.06 15.70 17.14
N SER A 165 -6.98 15.04 16.70
CA SER A 165 -6.38 13.90 17.38
C SER A 165 -5.48 14.29 18.55
N GLY A 166 -5.07 15.56 18.68
CA GLY A 166 -4.23 16.04 19.78
C GLY A 166 -2.87 16.61 19.38
N PHE A 167 -2.59 16.75 18.07
CA PHE A 167 -1.40 17.43 17.59
C PHE A 167 -1.33 18.87 18.10
N THR A 168 -0.24 19.21 18.78
CA THR A 168 -0.09 20.48 19.46
C THR A 168 0.53 21.52 18.53
N GLY A 169 -0.24 22.55 18.19
CA GLY A 169 0.26 23.73 17.48
C GLY A 169 1.02 24.69 18.38
N GLY A 170 1.80 25.60 17.78
CA GLY A 170 2.61 26.57 18.51
C GLY A 170 3.51 27.39 17.61
N SER A 171 4.68 27.80 18.09
CA SER A 171 5.73 28.37 17.25
C SER A 171 6.57 27.27 16.59
N LEU A 172 7.52 27.62 15.71
CA LEU A 172 8.46 26.66 15.12
C LEU A 172 9.19 25.79 16.17
N GLY A 173 9.45 26.34 17.36
CA GLY A 173 10.14 25.64 18.44
C GLY A 173 9.25 24.90 19.43
N SER A 174 7.92 25.02 19.31
CA SER A 174 6.97 24.47 20.30
C SER A 174 5.79 23.71 19.69
N SER A 175 5.58 23.79 18.38
CA SER A 175 4.61 22.98 17.66
C SER A 175 5.18 21.60 17.37
N ASP A 176 4.35 20.59 17.49
CA ASP A 176 4.58 19.28 16.87
C ASP A 176 4.82 19.47 15.36
N ARG A 177 5.46 18.47 14.74
CA ARG A 177 5.84 18.52 13.32
C ARG A 177 5.45 17.24 12.63
N ILE A 178 5.03 17.37 11.37
CA ILE A 178 4.90 16.23 10.46
C ILE A 178 5.94 16.36 9.36
N TRP A 179 6.71 15.31 9.16
CA TRP A 179 7.80 15.21 8.19
C TRP A 179 7.44 14.19 7.13
N ASP A 180 7.72 14.52 5.88
CA ASP A 180 7.70 13.60 4.77
C ASP A 180 9.13 13.14 4.49
N GLN A 181 9.38 11.84 4.68
CA GLN A 181 10.71 11.26 4.51
C GLN A 181 11.11 11.15 3.03
N ASN A 182 10.15 11.16 2.11
CA ASN A 182 10.43 11.09 0.67
C ASN A 182 10.80 12.47 0.13
N LEU A 183 10.13 13.53 0.61
CA LEU A 183 10.38 14.91 0.21
C LEU A 183 11.46 15.62 1.03
N MET A 184 11.88 15.04 2.16
CA MET A 184 12.76 15.69 3.15
C MET A 184 12.21 17.05 3.63
N GLY A 185 10.88 17.16 3.69
CA GLY A 185 10.15 18.38 4.05
C GLY A 185 9.33 18.19 5.31
N TYR A 186 9.01 19.29 5.99
CA TYR A 186 8.12 19.25 7.16
C TYR A 186 7.16 20.42 7.20
N SER A 187 6.10 20.22 7.97
CA SER A 187 5.12 21.23 8.32
C SER A 187 4.74 21.15 9.80
N PHE A 188 4.23 22.26 10.31
CA PHE A 188 3.77 22.40 11.68
C PHE A 188 2.59 23.38 11.71
N TYR A 189 1.84 23.39 12.81
CA TYR A 189 0.66 24.25 12.95
C TYR A 189 0.99 25.49 13.78
N LEU A 190 0.99 26.65 13.15
CA LEU A 190 1.41 27.91 13.77
C LEU A 190 0.26 28.54 14.57
N ILE A 191 0.46 28.82 15.87
CA ILE A 191 -0.52 29.50 16.74
C ILE A 191 0.15 30.69 17.47
N PRO A 192 -0.37 31.93 17.33
CA PRO A 192 -1.21 32.44 16.23
C PRO A 192 -0.45 32.42 14.88
N PRO A 193 -1.11 32.27 13.72
CA PRO A 193 -2.51 32.64 13.46
C PRO A 193 -3.53 31.49 13.39
N GLY A 194 -3.12 30.24 13.59
CA GLY A 194 -3.97 29.07 13.38
C GLY A 194 -3.92 28.58 11.93
N THR A 195 -2.72 28.31 11.42
CA THR A 195 -2.52 27.79 10.06
C THR A 195 -1.36 26.82 9.99
N TRP A 196 -1.44 25.86 9.08
CA TRP A 196 -0.30 25.05 8.70
C TRP A 196 0.75 25.91 7.99
N VAL A 197 2.02 25.68 8.31
CA VAL A 197 3.19 26.32 7.71
C VAL A 197 4.23 25.24 7.41
N GLY A 198 4.95 25.38 6.31
CA GLY A 198 6.06 24.50 5.94
C GLY A 198 5.93 23.90 4.54
N GLY A 199 6.83 22.97 4.21
CA GLY A 199 6.97 22.40 2.88
C GLY A 199 5.87 21.41 2.47
N LEU A 200 5.03 20.97 3.40
CA LEU A 200 3.95 20.01 3.14
C LEU A 200 2.57 20.68 3.05
N VAL A 201 2.49 22.02 3.11
CA VAL A 201 1.23 22.75 2.87
C VAL A 201 0.78 22.58 1.41
N THR A 202 1.74 22.57 0.49
CA THR A 202 1.59 22.16 -0.90
C THR A 202 2.86 21.39 -1.25
N PRO A 203 2.77 20.10 -1.62
CA PRO A 203 1.60 19.42 -2.20
C PRO A 203 0.62 18.78 -1.21
N GLY A 204 0.97 18.68 0.08
CA GLY A 204 0.21 17.87 1.05
C GLY A 204 1.04 16.69 1.53
N LEU A 205 0.36 15.72 2.15
CA LEU A 205 0.90 14.42 2.54
C LEU A 205 0.61 13.41 1.41
N GLU A 206 1.64 12.94 0.71
CA GLU A 206 1.44 12.05 -0.43
C GLU A 206 1.20 10.59 0.00
N GLY A 207 0.29 9.94 -0.70
CA GLY A 207 0.09 8.50 -0.60
C GLY A 207 1.36 7.75 -0.94
N GLY A 208 1.69 6.72 -0.14
CA GLY A 208 2.89 5.90 -0.35
C GLY A 208 4.19 6.48 0.17
N HIS A 209 4.18 7.72 0.66
CA HIS A 209 5.33 8.28 1.36
C HIS A 209 5.35 7.80 2.82
N ALA A 210 6.55 7.52 3.32
CA ALA A 210 6.73 7.34 4.75
C ALA A 210 6.80 8.70 5.43
N LEU A 211 6.07 8.85 6.54
CA LEU A 211 6.00 10.08 7.29
C LEU A 211 6.56 9.88 8.71
N TRP A 212 7.00 10.96 9.34
CA TRP A 212 7.19 11.00 10.79
C TRP A 212 6.30 12.08 11.41
N VAL A 213 5.56 11.71 12.44
CA VAL A 213 4.93 12.67 13.35
C VAL A 213 5.86 12.84 14.55
N GLN A 214 6.50 14.00 14.62
CA GLN A 214 7.31 14.41 15.76
C GLN A 214 6.44 15.13 16.78
N VAL A 215 6.19 14.47 17.90
CA VAL A 215 5.57 15.12 19.06
C VAL A 215 6.69 15.76 19.88
N LEU A 216 6.71 17.08 20.01
CA LEU A 216 7.83 17.76 20.66
C LEU A 216 7.88 17.43 22.16
N PRO A 217 9.09 17.35 22.77
CA PRO A 217 9.21 17.18 24.21
C PRO A 217 8.41 18.25 24.97
N GLY A 218 7.53 17.80 25.87
CA GLY A 218 6.65 18.67 26.65
C GLY A 218 5.22 18.79 26.11
N ASN A 219 4.98 18.44 24.84
CA ASN A 219 3.63 18.27 24.31
C ASN A 219 3.09 16.88 24.71
N PRO A 220 1.78 16.73 24.97
CA PRO A 220 1.21 15.45 25.37
C PRO A 220 1.25 14.44 24.22
N SER A 221 1.49 13.16 24.55
CA SER A 221 1.22 12.07 23.61
C SER A 221 -0.26 12.03 23.24
N PHE A 222 -0.59 11.53 22.05
CA PHE A 222 -1.97 11.43 21.58
C PHE A 222 -2.20 10.22 20.68
N GLU A 223 -3.45 9.75 20.57
CA GLU A 223 -3.82 8.71 19.60
C GLU A 223 -4.26 9.37 18.30
N TRP A 224 -3.71 8.92 17.17
CA TRP A 224 -4.14 9.41 15.86
C TRP A 224 -4.98 8.38 15.14
N THR A 225 -6.27 8.67 14.94
CA THR A 225 -7.13 7.87 14.07
C THR A 225 -7.31 8.59 12.75
N TYR A 226 -6.62 8.16 11.71
CA TYR A 226 -6.75 8.74 10.37
C TYR A 226 -8.06 8.31 9.72
N ILE A 227 -8.77 9.23 9.06
CA ILE A 227 -9.99 8.95 8.30
C ILE A 227 -9.66 9.11 6.81
N PRO A 228 -9.62 8.02 6.04
CA PRO A 228 -9.43 8.09 4.60
C PRO A 228 -10.51 8.94 3.92
N LEU A 229 -10.07 9.80 3.01
CA LEU A 229 -10.88 10.64 2.13
C LEU A 229 -11.25 9.92 0.84
N GLY A 230 -10.48 8.88 0.46
CA GLY A 230 -10.73 8.11 -0.76
C GLY A 230 -10.32 8.88 -2.00
N ASN A 231 -9.22 9.62 -1.88
CA ASN A 231 -8.64 10.25 -3.05
C ASN A 231 -8.28 9.16 -4.05
N VAL A 232 -8.51 9.41 -5.33
CA VAL A 232 -7.97 8.56 -6.39
C VAL A 232 -6.50 8.91 -6.57
N GLY A 233 -5.63 7.90 -6.61
CA GLY A 233 -4.22 8.09 -6.92
C GLY A 233 -4.03 8.64 -8.34
N PRO A 234 -2.78 8.92 -8.75
CA PRO A 234 -2.51 9.29 -10.13
C PRO A 234 -3.09 8.24 -11.10
N SER A 235 -3.82 8.70 -12.13
CA SER A 235 -4.33 7.84 -13.19
C SER A 235 -3.17 7.06 -13.84
N PRO A 236 -3.32 5.77 -14.17
CA PRO A 236 -2.25 4.93 -14.73
C PRO A 236 -1.74 5.33 -16.12
N GLU A 237 -2.08 6.52 -16.63
CA GLU A 237 -1.61 7.03 -17.93
C GLU A 237 -0.07 7.16 -18.04
N SER A 238 0.68 7.01 -16.94
CA SER A 238 2.15 7.01 -16.94
C SER A 238 2.81 5.68 -16.54
N ILE A 239 2.08 4.65 -16.09
CA ILE A 239 2.68 3.35 -15.83
C ILE A 239 2.63 2.54 -17.13
N ILE A 240 3.61 2.79 -18.01
CA ILE A 240 3.94 1.82 -19.06
C ILE A 240 4.58 0.63 -18.35
N ILE A 241 3.75 -0.26 -17.79
CA ILE A 241 4.16 -1.65 -17.64
C ILE A 241 4.37 -2.10 -19.07
N THR A 242 5.63 -2.17 -19.51
CA THR A 242 5.94 -2.95 -20.70
C THR A 242 5.98 -4.38 -20.18
N PRO A 243 4.91 -5.20 -20.28
CA PRO A 243 5.13 -6.62 -20.17
C PRO A 243 6.15 -6.93 -21.25
N GLU A 244 7.28 -7.50 -20.87
CA GLU A 244 8.12 -8.17 -21.84
C GLU A 244 7.22 -9.25 -22.45
N ILE A 245 6.68 -8.97 -23.64
CA ILE A 245 5.88 -9.92 -24.38
C ILE A 245 6.86 -10.99 -24.81
N GLU A 246 7.03 -12.03 -23.97
CA GLU A 246 7.44 -13.32 -24.48
C GLU A 246 6.50 -13.63 -25.64
N LYS A 247 7.11 -13.88 -26.80
CA LYS A 247 6.42 -14.19 -28.06
C LYS A 247 5.21 -15.08 -27.79
N PRO A 248 4.04 -14.81 -28.40
CA PRO A 248 2.85 -15.60 -28.15
C PRO A 248 3.15 -17.08 -28.40
N VAL A 249 3.12 -17.86 -27.32
CA VAL A 249 3.12 -19.31 -27.38
C VAL A 249 1.84 -19.72 -28.11
N PRO A 250 1.90 -20.55 -29.17
CA PRO A 250 0.71 -20.98 -29.88
C PRO A 250 -0.30 -21.60 -28.92
N VAL A 251 -1.55 -21.15 -29.01
CA VAL A 251 -2.67 -21.68 -28.22
C VAL A 251 -2.84 -23.16 -28.57
N ASN A 252 -2.49 -24.05 -27.65
CA ASN A 252 -2.80 -25.47 -27.73
C ASN A 252 -4.21 -25.69 -27.15
N THR A 253 -5.17 -26.00 -28.01
CA THR A 253 -6.60 -26.16 -27.69
C THR A 253 -6.92 -27.54 -27.12
N ASP A 254 -6.24 -27.96 -26.06
CA ASP A 254 -6.61 -29.19 -25.35
C ASP A 254 -7.61 -28.87 -24.21
N PRO A 255 -8.88 -29.31 -24.30
CA PRO A 255 -9.93 -29.00 -23.34
C PRO A 255 -9.78 -29.70 -21.98
N ASN A 256 -8.74 -30.49 -21.73
CA ASN A 256 -8.56 -31.26 -20.48
C ASN A 256 -7.41 -30.79 -19.58
N ARG A 257 -6.87 -29.58 -19.75
CA ARG A 257 -5.76 -29.11 -18.90
C ARG A 257 -6.25 -28.42 -17.62
N VAL A 258 -6.21 -29.17 -16.52
CA VAL A 258 -6.28 -28.67 -15.13
C VAL A 258 -5.17 -27.64 -14.91
N LEU A 259 -5.52 -26.45 -14.38
CA LEU A 259 -4.57 -25.41 -13.96
C LEU A 259 -3.58 -26.02 -12.94
N ARG A 260 -2.36 -26.33 -13.39
CA ARG A 260 -1.27 -26.71 -12.48
C ARG A 260 -0.63 -25.44 -11.95
N LYS A 261 -0.53 -25.38 -10.62
CA LYS A 261 0.36 -24.51 -9.83
C LYS A 261 1.71 -24.37 -10.55
N VAL A 262 2.15 -23.14 -10.80
CA VAL A 262 3.47 -22.85 -11.35
C VAL A 262 4.51 -23.35 -10.35
N GLY A 263 5.14 -24.47 -10.68
CA GLY A 263 6.22 -25.07 -9.90
C GLY A 263 7.55 -24.43 -10.27
N THR A 264 8.38 -24.25 -9.25
CA THR A 264 9.80 -23.90 -9.35
C THR A 264 10.53 -24.77 -10.37
N ALA A 265 11.38 -24.15 -11.19
CA ALA A 265 12.26 -24.89 -12.10
C ALA A 265 13.27 -25.71 -11.28
N PRO A 266 13.50 -27.00 -11.61
CA PRO A 266 14.61 -27.74 -11.03
C PRO A 266 15.92 -27.28 -11.67
N ALA A 267 16.93 -27.07 -10.82
CA ALA A 267 18.31 -26.92 -11.25
C ALA A 267 18.77 -28.14 -12.07
N SER A 268 19.28 -27.90 -13.28
CA SER A 268 20.03 -28.90 -14.03
C SER A 268 21.53 -28.66 -13.82
N GLY A 269 22.21 -29.57 -13.14
CA GLY A 269 23.55 -30.00 -13.58
C GLY A 269 23.43 -30.68 -14.95
N THR A 270 24.46 -30.85 -15.77
CA THR A 270 25.91 -31.05 -15.58
C THR A 270 26.63 -30.37 -16.77
N ASP A 271 27.92 -30.03 -16.73
CA ASP A 271 29.13 -30.88 -16.59
C ASP A 271 30.27 -30.19 -15.83
#